data_AF-A0A7V8DMU5-F1
#
_entry.id   AF-A0A7V8DMU5-F1
#
_cell.length_a   1.000
_cell.length_b   1.000
_cell.length_c   1.000
_cell.angle_alpha   90.00
_cell.angle_beta   90.00
_cell.angle_gamma   90.00
#
_symmetry.space_group_name_H-M   'P 1'
#
loop_
_entity.id
_entity.type
_entity.pdbx_description
1 polymer ?
#
loop_
_entity_poly.entity_id
_entity_poly.type
_entity_poly.pdbx_seq_one_letter_code
_entity_poly.pdbx_strand_id
1 'polypeptide(L)'
;MEAIANVIRRHGLQETLEYVIVPFRAGDGSLKRAFFLKRSHIRIVFPDQHHEDYPLEDVLEATVRSPEQRLTESIATLYRELGKELRPSLRKKSLEGDNE
;
A
#
# COMPACT_ATOMS: atom_id res chain seq x y z
N MET A 1 -9.43 13.03 4.89
CA MET A 1 -8.42 13.73 4.06
C MET A 1 -7.21 14.18 4.85
N GLU A 2 -7.36 14.61 6.12
CA GLU A 2 -6.23 15.05 6.94
C GLU A 2 -5.17 13.95 7.20
N ALA A 3 -5.60 12.71 7.46
CA ALA A 3 -4.68 11.56 7.61
C ALA A 3 -3.81 11.34 6.36
N ILE A 4 -4.41 11.38 5.16
CA ILE A 4 -3.72 11.28 3.87
C ILE A 4 -2.73 12.45 3.71
N ALA A 5 -3.17 13.69 3.98
CA ALA A 5 -2.31 14.87 3.91
C ALA A 5 -1.12 14.79 4.88
N ASN A 6 -1.30 14.21 6.06
CA ASN A 6 -0.22 13.95 7.01
C ASN A 6 0.79 12.95 6.42
N VAL A 7 0.35 11.84 5.82
CA VAL A 7 1.25 10.88 5.17
C VAL A 7 2.04 11.54 4.03
N ILE A 8 1.37 12.31 3.17
CA ILE A 8 1.99 13.05 2.07
C ILE A 8 3.09 13.98 2.59
N ARG A 9 2.80 14.79 3.61
CA ARG A 9 3.77 15.72 4.20
C ARG A 9 4.93 15.00 4.88
N ARG A 10 4.67 13.96 5.67
CA ARG A 10 5.72 13.20 6.38
C ARG A 10 6.74 12.58 5.44
N HIS A 11 6.29 12.09 4.30
CA HIS A 11 7.14 11.39 3.32
C HIS A 11 7.55 12.26 2.13
N GLY A 12 7.17 13.53 2.11
CA GLY A 12 7.47 14.45 1.00
C GLY A 12 6.91 13.98 -0.34
N LEU A 13 5.73 13.35 -0.34
CA LEU A 13 5.12 12.81 -1.56
C LEU A 13 4.62 13.93 -2.46
N GLN A 14 4.62 13.65 -3.76
CA GLN A 14 4.03 14.56 -4.74
C GLN A 14 2.54 14.27 -4.87
N GLU A 15 1.75 15.31 -5.16
CA GLU A 15 0.31 15.14 -5.39
C GLU A 15 -0.19 16.10 -6.48
N THR A 16 -1.21 15.67 -7.21
CA THR A 16 -1.98 16.49 -8.15
C THR A 16 -3.41 16.67 -7.63
N LEU A 17 -4.32 17.28 -8.38
CA LEU A 17 -5.74 17.33 -8.00
C LEU A 17 -6.34 15.93 -7.79
N GLU A 18 -5.90 14.94 -8.56
CA GLU A 18 -6.51 13.61 -8.60
C GLU A 18 -5.64 12.50 -8.01
N TYR A 19 -4.32 12.69 -7.95
CA TYR A 19 -3.39 11.61 -7.62
C TYR A 19 -2.44 11.98 -6.47
N VAL A 20 -2.04 10.96 -5.71
CA VAL A 20 -0.81 10.96 -4.90
C VAL A 20 0.22 10.12 -5.63
N ILE A 21 1.45 10.63 -5.72
CA ILE A 21 2.54 10.05 -6.48
C ILE A 21 3.65 9.64 -5.51
N VAL A 22 3.94 8.35 -5.47
CA VAL A 22 5.00 7.76 -4.64
C VAL A 22 6.19 7.41 -5.52
N PRO A 23 7.30 8.16 -5.46
CA PRO A 23 8.52 7.80 -6.16
C PRO A 23 9.26 6.68 -5.41
N PHE A 24 9.85 5.74 -6.15
CA PHE A 24 10.70 4.70 -5.57
C PHE A 24 11.79 4.29 -6.56
N ARG A 25 12.90 3.75 -6.04
CA ARG A 25 13.93 3.11 -6.87
C ARG A 25 13.57 1.63 -6.99
N ALA A 26 13.54 1.13 -8.21
CA ALA A 26 13.42 -0.31 -8.45
C ALA A 26 14.78 -1.00 -8.30
N GLY A 27 14.78 -2.33 -8.22
CA GLY A 27 16.00 -3.14 -8.05
C GLY A 27 17.04 -2.97 -9.16
N ASP A 28 16.66 -2.46 -10.34
CA ASP A 28 17.58 -2.08 -11.43
C ASP A 28 18.20 -0.68 -11.25
N GLY A 29 17.90 0.02 -10.14
CA GLY A 29 18.34 1.37 -9.84
C GLY A 29 17.52 2.47 -10.53
N SER A 30 16.57 2.12 -11.40
CA SER A 30 15.72 3.10 -12.10
C SER A 30 14.72 3.76 -11.16
N LEU A 31 14.45 5.04 -11.38
CA LEU A 31 13.42 5.78 -10.64
C LEU A 31 12.04 5.51 -11.26
N LYS A 32 11.15 4.86 -10.50
CA LYS A 32 9.77 4.58 -10.85
C LYS A 32 8.81 5.40 -9.97
N ARG A 33 7.53 5.43 -10.38
CA ARG A 33 6.46 6.15 -9.68
C ARG A 33 5.22 5.28 -9.61
N ALA A 34 4.63 5.16 -8.42
CA ALA A 34 3.30 4.62 -8.22
C ALA A 34 2.30 5.78 -8.09
N PHE A 35 1.12 5.62 -8.72
CA PHE A 35 0.08 6.64 -8.75
C PHE A 35 -1.17 6.10 -8.06
N PHE A 36 -1.64 6.82 -7.05
CA PHE A 36 -2.84 6.46 -6.30
C PHE A 36 -3.90 7.54 -6.46
N LEU A 37 -5.11 7.15 -6.84
CA LEU A 37 -6.25 8.07 -6.88
C LEU A 37 -6.53 8.61 -5.48
N LYS A 38 -6.73 9.93 -5.37
CA LYS A 38 -7.12 10.61 -4.13
C LYS A 38 -8.57 10.27 -3.76
N ARG A 39 -8.71 9.15 -3.06
CA ARG A 39 -9.96 8.68 -2.47
C ARG A 39 -9.71 8.35 -1.00
N SER A 40 -10.79 8.26 -0.22
CA SER A 40 -10.66 7.84 1.19
C SER A 40 -10.18 6.40 1.30
N HIS A 41 -10.57 5.55 0.35
CA HIS A 41 -10.22 4.13 0.31
C HIS A 41 -9.84 3.69 -1.10
N ILE A 42 -9.01 2.64 -1.15
CA ILE A 42 -8.72 1.89 -2.37
C ILE A 42 -9.22 0.46 -2.18
N ARG A 43 -9.93 -0.02 -3.19
CA ARG A 43 -10.38 -1.41 -3.27
C ARG A 43 -9.27 -2.27 -3.84
N ILE A 44 -8.88 -3.31 -3.11
CA ILE A 44 -8.05 -4.40 -3.63
C ILE A 44 -8.98 -5.53 -4.05
N VAL A 45 -8.88 -5.93 -5.31
CA VAL A 45 -9.61 -7.08 -5.87
C VAL A 45 -8.66 -8.27 -5.89
N PHE A 46 -9.09 -9.38 -5.28
CA PHE A 46 -8.31 -10.60 -5.18
C PHE A 46 -8.67 -11.60 -6.28
N PRO A 47 -7.82 -12.62 -6.57
CA PRO A 47 -8.03 -13.54 -7.69
C PRO A 47 -9.34 -14.33 -7.68
N ASP A 48 -9.87 -14.63 -6.50
CA ASP A 48 -11.16 -15.29 -6.26
C ASP A 48 -12.34 -14.30 -6.26
N GLN A 49 -12.14 -13.10 -6.82
CA GLN A 49 -13.14 -12.04 -7.03
C GLN A 49 -13.72 -11.41 -5.75
N HIS A 50 -13.27 -11.82 -4.56
CA HIS A 50 -13.57 -11.02 -3.38
C HIS A 50 -12.76 -9.72 -3.41
N HIS A 51 -13.22 -8.75 -2.64
CA HIS A 51 -12.58 -7.44 -2.57
C HIS A 51 -12.59 -6.91 -1.14
N GLU A 52 -11.56 -6.13 -0.83
CA GLU A 52 -11.43 -5.46 0.45
C GLU A 52 -11.02 -4.01 0.24
N ASP A 53 -11.65 -3.11 0.98
CA ASP A 53 -11.37 -1.68 0.93
C ASP A 53 -10.38 -1.31 2.04
N TYR A 54 -9.31 -0.59 1.67
CA TYR A 54 -8.25 -0.14 2.57
C TYR A 54 -8.17 1.38 2.60
N PRO A 55 -7.97 2.00 3.76
CA PRO A 55 -7.75 3.45 3.85
C PRO A 55 -6.53 3.86 3.02
N LEU A 56 -6.66 4.94 2.25
CA LEU A 56 -5.57 5.37 1.37
C LEU A 56 -4.30 5.72 2.16
N GLU A 57 -4.43 6.27 3.37
CA GLU A 57 -3.28 6.57 4.23
C GLU A 57 -2.45 5.33 4.56
N ASP A 58 -3.10 4.19 4.79
CA ASP A 58 -2.42 2.93 5.09
C ASP A 58 -1.78 2.35 3.83
N VAL A 59 -2.46 2.44 2.69
CA VAL A 59 -1.93 2.04 1.37
C VAL A 59 -0.69 2.83 1.02
N LEU A 60 -0.71 4.15 1.22
CA LEU A 60 0.43 5.03 0.96
C LEU A 60 1.58 4.73 1.91
N GLU A 61 1.33 4.63 3.21
CA GLU A 61 2.35 4.31 4.22
C GLU A 61 3.02 2.96 3.92
N ALA A 62 2.23 1.94 3.59
CA ALA A 62 2.73 0.63 3.20
C ALA A 62 3.59 0.69 1.92
N THR A 63 3.13 1.43 0.90
CA THR A 63 3.86 1.57 -0.36
C THR A 63 5.18 2.32 -0.18
N VAL A 64 5.21 3.37 0.64
CA VAL A 64 6.45 4.12 0.89
C VAL A 64 7.48 3.27 1.63
N ARG A 65 7.06 2.47 2.62
CA ARG A 65 7.95 1.62 3.41
C ARG A 65 8.52 0.45 2.62
N SER A 66 7.75 -0.11 1.69
CA SER A 66 8.13 -1.31 0.96
C SER A 66 7.62 -1.26 -0.48
N PRO A 67 8.18 -0.37 -1.33
CA PRO A 67 7.64 -0.09 -2.67
C PRO A 67 7.86 -1.22 -3.67
N GLU A 68 8.80 -2.13 -3.40
CA GLU A 68 9.10 -3.28 -4.26
C GLU A 68 8.26 -4.51 -3.91
N GLN A 69 7.60 -4.51 -2.75
CA GLN A 69 6.70 -5.59 -2.34
C GLN A 69 5.33 -5.44 -2.99
N ARG A 70 4.60 -6.55 -3.10
CA ARG A 70 3.20 -6.48 -3.52
C ARG A 70 2.41 -5.69 -2.47
N LEU A 71 1.52 -4.82 -2.91
CA LEU A 71 0.76 -3.94 -2.00
C LEU A 71 0.11 -4.68 -0.83
N THR A 72 -0.46 -5.86 -1.05
CA THR A 72 -1.06 -6.69 0.00
C THR A 72 -0.05 -7.12 1.08
N GLU A 73 1.18 -7.43 0.68
CA GLU A 73 2.26 -7.82 1.61
C GLU A 73 2.72 -6.61 2.41
N SER A 74 2.91 -5.46 1.75
CA SER A 74 3.29 -4.20 2.42
C SER A 74 2.24 -3.78 3.46
N ILE A 75 0.94 -3.90 3.15
CA ILE A 75 -0.15 -3.58 4.08
C ILE A 75 -0.15 -4.58 5.25
N ALA A 76 0.01 -5.88 4.97
CA ALA A 76 0.04 -6.90 6.02
C ALA A 76 1.20 -6.66 7.01
N THR A 77 2.39 -6.32 6.51
CA THR A 77 3.54 -5.96 7.32
C THR A 77 3.26 -4.72 8.17
N LEU A 78 2.76 -3.65 7.55
CA LEU A 78 2.39 -2.42 8.27
C LEU A 78 1.39 -2.70 9.40
N TYR A 79 0.36 -3.51 9.14
CA TYR A 79 -0.67 -3.79 10.13
C TYR A 79 -0.14 -4.60 11.30
N ARG A 80 0.75 -5.58 11.06
CA ARG A 80 1.44 -6.31 12.13
C ARG A 80 2.27 -5.38 13.00
N GLU A 81 3.06 -4.50 12.40
CA GLU A 81 3.90 -3.54 13.13
C GLU A 81 3.05 -2.59 14.00
N LEU A 82 1.90 -2.17 13.49
CA LEU A 82 0.99 -1.25 14.20
C LEU A 82 0.03 -1.98 15.16
N GLY A 83 0.08 -3.31 15.26
CA GLY A 83 -0.88 -4.10 16.04
C GLY A 83 -2.33 -4.00 15.54
N LYS A 84 -2.54 -3.61 14.28
CA LYS A 84 -3.86 -3.55 13.64
C LYS A 84 -4.33 -4.95 13.27
N GLU A 85 -5.64 -5.15 13.28
CA GLU A 85 -6.23 -6.42 12.86
C GLU A 85 -6.00 -6.68 11.36
N LEU A 86 -5.42 -7.84 11.04
CA LEU A 86 -5.31 -8.31 9.66
C LEU A 86 -6.65 -8.84 9.17
N ARG A 87 -7.09 -8.35 8.01
CA ARG A 87 -8.23 -8.93 7.30
C ARG A 87 -7.93 -10.37 6.84
N PRO A 88 -8.94 -11.24 6.68
CA PRO A 88 -8.75 -12.65 6.34
C PRO A 88 -7.85 -12.86 5.11
N SER A 89 -7.98 -12.00 4.10
CA SER A 89 -7.24 -12.11 2.85
C SER A 89 -5.76 -11.77 2.97
N LEU A 90 -5.39 -10.97 3.98
CA LEU A 90 -3.98 -10.70 4.32
C LEU A 90 -3.38 -11.75 5.26
N ARG A 91 -4.20 -12.56 5.93
CA ARG A 91 -3.71 -13.64 6.80
C ARG A 91 -3.24 -14.86 5.99
N LYS A 92 -3.94 -15.20 4.91
CA LYS A 92 -3.67 -16.41 4.11
C LYS A 92 -2.31 -16.38 3.40
N LYS A 93 -1.88 -15.21 2.90
CA LYS A 93 -0.65 -15.10 2.11
C LYS A 93 0.66 -15.22 2.91
N SER A 94 0.61 -15.14 4.24
CA SER A 94 1.82 -15.35 5.06
C SER A 94 2.05 -16.82 5.45
N LEU A 95 1.19 -17.73 4.97
CA LEU A 95 1.36 -19.18 5.11
C LEU A 95 1.72 -19.87 3.78
N GLU A 96 1.71 -19.14 2.66
CA GLU A 96 2.08 -19.66 1.32
C GLU A 96 3.32 -18.93 0.79
N GLY A 97 4.33 -18.79 1.64
CA GLY A 97 5.72 -18.69 1.19
C GLY A 97 6.31 -20.09 1.19
N ASP A 98 6.90 -20.48 0.06
CA ASP A 98 7.58 -21.75 -0.22
C ASP A 98 6.68 -22.88 -0.74
N ASN A 99 6.31 -22.80 -2.03
CA ASN A 99 6.34 -23.92 -2.97
C ASN A 99 6.01 -23.43 -4.39
N GLU A 100 7.03 -22.96 -5.11
CA GLU A 100 7.38 -23.38 -6.48
C GLU A 100 8.70 -22.75 -6.92
#